data_AF-H0ACM7-F1
#
_entry.id   AF-H0ACM7-F1
#
_cell.length_a   1.000
_cell.length_b   1.000
_cell.length_c   1.000
_cell.angle_alpha   90.00
_cell.angle_beta   90.00
_cell.angle_gamma   90.00
#
_symmetry.space_group_name_H-M   'P 1'
#
loop_
_entity.id
_entity.type
_entity.pdbx_description
1 polymer ?
#
loop_
_entity_poly.entity_id
_entity_poly.type
_entity_poly.pdbx_seq_one_letter_code
_entity_poly.pdbx_strand_id
1 'polypeptide(L)'
;MPKKDLANDEKTLDRLTHLGKKLLRQLDDEENENLTFETQVRSKSNVEYDEEDGRLSLGDSYSTRKFLNISHDTKIHADNSSSFKSKRAS
;
A
#
# COMPACT_ATOMS: atom_id res chain seq x y z
N MET A 1 -14.01 -0.43 -24.48
CA MET A 1 -13.99 0.33 -23.22
C MET A 1 -13.28 1.64 -23.49
N PRO A 2 -13.92 2.80 -23.34
CA PRO A 2 -13.21 4.07 -23.42
C PRO A 2 -12.15 4.09 -22.31
N LYS A 3 -10.92 4.50 -22.66
CA LYS A 3 -9.88 4.68 -21.65
C LYS A 3 -10.29 5.85 -20.77
N LYS A 4 -10.43 5.61 -19.47
CA LYS A 4 -10.63 6.70 -18.51
C LYS A 4 -9.41 7.61 -18.58
N ASP A 5 -9.63 8.89 -18.82
CA ASP A 5 -8.55 9.87 -18.84
C ASP A 5 -8.06 10.09 -17.41
N LEU A 6 -6.97 9.41 -17.05
CA LEU A 6 -6.40 9.45 -15.71
C LEU A 6 -5.58 10.73 -15.46
N ALA A 7 -5.26 11.49 -16.51
CA ALA A 7 -4.41 12.68 -16.37
C ALA A 7 -5.14 13.83 -15.65
N ASN A 8 -6.49 13.84 -15.69
CA ASN A 8 -7.33 14.91 -15.13
C ASN A 8 -8.33 14.40 -14.07
N ASP A 9 -8.13 13.21 -13.50
CA ASP A 9 -8.98 12.73 -12.40
C ASP A 9 -8.51 13.33 -11.06
N GLU A 10 -8.93 14.56 -10.81
CA GLU A 10 -8.62 15.32 -9.59
C GLU A 10 -8.91 14.52 -8.32
N LYS A 11 -10.02 13.78 -8.29
CA LYS A 11 -10.42 12.95 -7.14
C LYS A 11 -9.41 11.83 -6.88
N THR A 12 -8.91 11.20 -7.94
CA THR A 12 -7.86 10.18 -7.82
C THR A 12 -6.54 10.79 -7.37
N LEU A 13 -6.14 11.94 -7.92
CA LEU A 13 -4.92 12.65 -7.52
C LEU A 13 -4.96 13.09 -6.06
N ASP A 14 -6.09 13.60 -5.58
CA ASP A 14 -6.28 13.99 -4.18
C ASP A 14 -6.15 12.79 -3.23
N ARG A 15 -6.76 11.66 -3.59
CA ARG A 15 -6.66 10.42 -2.80
C ARG A 15 -5.23 9.91 -2.72
N LEU A 16 -4.50 9.92 -3.83
CA LEU A 16 -3.08 9.54 -3.88
C LEU A 16 -2.22 10.49 -3.05
N THR A 17 -2.47 11.79 -3.15
CA THR A 17 -1.76 12.83 -2.40
C THR A 17 -2.00 12.67 -0.89
N HIS A 18 -3.24 12.43 -0.48
CA HIS A 18 -3.60 12.19 0.92
C HIS A 18 -2.91 10.93 1.45
N LEU A 19 -2.94 9.82 0.70
CA LEU A 19 -2.25 8.59 1.06
C LEU A 19 -0.74 8.82 1.23
N GLY A 20 -0.09 9.49 0.26
CA GLY A 20 1.33 9.81 0.33
C GLY A 20 1.70 10.64 1.55
N LYS A 21 0.92 11.69 1.86
CA LYS A 21 1.11 12.51 3.07
C LYS A 21 0.94 11.71 4.36
N LYS A 22 -0.03 10.78 4.42
CA LYS A 22 -0.25 9.91 5.59
C LYS A 22 0.90 8.94 5.79
N LEU A 23 1.50 8.43 4.71
CA LEU A 23 2.69 7.57 4.80
C LEU A 23 3.94 8.36 5.19
N LEU A 24 4.14 9.55 4.63
CA LEU A 24 5.29 10.40 4.97
C LEU A 24 5.30 10.77 6.46
N ARG A 25 4.15 11.17 7.01
CA ARG A 25 4.02 11.44 8.45
C ARG A 25 4.34 10.24 9.34
N GLN A 26 4.05 9.02 8.86
CA GLN A 26 4.38 7.80 9.58
C GLN A 26 5.87 7.44 9.47
N LEU A 27 6.55 7.86 8.40
CA LEU A 27 8.00 7.70 8.25
C LEU A 27 8.79 8.70 9.11
N ASP A 28 8.27 9.92 9.26
CA ASP A 28 8.92 10.98 10.03
C ASP A 28 8.73 10.82 11.55
N ASP A 29 7.92 9.86 11.99
CA ASP A 29 7.65 9.55 13.40
C ASP A 29 8.62 8.46 13.88
N GLU A 30 9.62 8.85 14.67
CA GLU A 30 10.67 7.95 15.18
C GLU A 30 10.13 6.81 16.06
N GLU A 31 8.96 7.01 16.69
CA GLU A 31 8.29 5.99 17.52
C GLU A 31 7.47 4.99 16.67
N ASN A 32 7.33 5.26 15.37
CA ASN A 32 6.51 4.44 14.49
C ASN A 32 7.30 3.30 13.86
N GLU A 33 7.23 2.13 14.48
CA GLU A 33 7.95 0.94 14.02
C GLU A 33 7.42 0.35 12.70
N ASN A 34 6.16 0.62 12.32
CA ASN A 34 5.50 -0.03 11.19
C ASN A 34 4.52 0.89 10.46
N LEU A 35 4.81 1.17 9.19
CA LEU A 35 3.88 1.90 8.33
C LEU A 35 2.55 1.15 8.17
N THR A 36 1.46 1.90 8.17
CA THR A 36 0.11 1.38 7.97
C THR A 36 -0.66 2.16 6.91
N PHE A 37 -1.59 1.49 6.26
CA PHE A 37 -2.54 2.09 5.33
C PHE A 37 -3.91 1.42 5.43
N GLU A 38 -4.96 2.15 5.06
CA GLU A 38 -6.32 1.65 5.03
C GLU A 38 -6.67 1.14 3.64
N THR A 39 -7.37 0.02 3.58
CA THR A 39 -7.92 -0.52 2.34
C THR A 39 -9.31 -1.10 2.58
N GLN A 40 -10.15 -1.09 1.54
CA GLN A 40 -11.44 -1.76 1.60
C GLN A 40 -11.28 -3.27 1.85
N VAL A 41 -12.17 -3.83 2.65
CA VAL A 41 -12.21 -5.25 2.99
C VAL A 41 -12.80 -6.05 1.84
N ARG A 42 -12.17 -7.17 1.49
CA ARG A 42 -12.65 -8.09 0.43
C ARG A 42 -13.37 -9.29 1.02
N SER A 43 -14.35 -9.05 1.87
CA SER A 43 -15.21 -10.11 2.45
C SER A 43 -16.50 -10.23 1.65
N LYS A 44 -17.16 -11.39 1.71
CA LYS A 44 -18.47 -11.59 1.09
C LYS A 44 -19.51 -10.56 1.55
N SER A 45 -19.39 -10.09 2.79
CA SER A 45 -20.26 -9.06 3.38
C SER A 45 -19.97 -7.63 2.92
N ASN A 46 -18.86 -7.39 2.21
CA ASN A 46 -18.46 -6.07 1.71
C ASN A 46 -18.32 -6.05 0.19
N VAL A 47 -18.89 -7.04 -0.50
CA VAL A 47 -18.89 -7.13 -1.96
C VAL A 47 -20.33 -7.04 -2.41
N GLU A 48 -20.61 -6.08 -3.28
CA GLU A 48 -21.93 -5.83 -3.85
C GLU A 48 -21.87 -6.02 -5.36
N TYR A 49 -22.97 -6.49 -5.95
CA TYR A 49 -23.08 -6.55 -7.41
C TYR A 49 -23.69 -5.25 -7.90
N ASP A 50 -22.90 -4.49 -8.65
CA ASP A 50 -23.32 -3.29 -9.35
C ASP A 50 -24.04 -3.72 -10.63
N GLU A 51 -25.38 -3.62 -10.64
CA GLU A 51 -26.21 -3.98 -11.78
C GLU A 51 -26.03 -3.02 -12.96
N GLU A 52 -25.68 -1.75 -12.70
CA GLU A 52 -25.49 -0.73 -13.74
C GLU A 52 -24.21 -1.00 -14.54
N ASP A 53 -23.11 -1.29 -13.83
CA ASP A 53 -21.80 -1.56 -14.43
C ASP A 53 -21.57 -3.05 -14.74
N GLY A 54 -22.48 -3.93 -14.31
CA GLY A 54 -22.41 -5.39 -14.47
C GLY A 54 -21.20 -6.01 -13.79
N ARG A 55 -20.79 -5.48 -12.63
CA ARG A 55 -19.50 -5.78 -11.98
C ARG A 55 -19.62 -5.85 -10.46
N LEU A 56 -18.69 -6.57 -9.84
CA LEU A 56 -18.55 -6.54 -8.39
C LEU A 56 -17.83 -5.27 -7.94
N SER A 57 -18.42 -4.58 -6.98
CA SER A 57 -17.85 -3.42 -6.29
C SER A 57 -17.57 -3.75 -4.83
N LEU A 58 -16.70 -2.96 -4.20
CA LEU A 58 -16.43 -3.05 -2.76
C LEU A 58 -17.24 -1.99 -2.03
N GLY A 59 -17.90 -2.40 -0.96
CA GLY A 59 -18.64 -1.52 -0.06
C GLY A 59 -17.74 -0.73 0.91
N ASP A 60 -18.36 -0.14 1.92
CA ASP A 60 -17.73 0.87 2.79
C ASP A 60 -16.94 0.29 3.97
N SER A 61 -16.75 -1.03 4.06
CA SER A 61 -15.91 -1.61 5.11
C SER A 61 -14.42 -1.45 4.79
N TYR A 62 -13.66 -0.90 5.74
CA TYR A 62 -12.21 -0.70 5.66
C TYR A 62 -11.46 -1.46 6.75
N SER A 63 -10.20 -1.76 6.48
CA SER A 63 -9.28 -2.37 7.43
C SER A 63 -7.89 -1.72 7.29
N THR A 64 -7.26 -1.48 8.43
CA THR A 64 -5.86 -1.03 8.51
C THR A 64 -4.93 -2.22 8.30
N ARG A 65 -3.97 -2.06 7.40
CA ARG A 65 -2.93 -3.04 7.11
C ARG A 65 -1.56 -2.46 7.39
N LYS A 66 -0.66 -3.30 7.91
CA LYS A 66 0.76 -2.99 7.98
C LYS A 66 1.37 -3.11 6.58
N PHE A 67 2.32 -2.24 6.28
CA PHE A 67 3.06 -2.21 5.02
C PHE A 67 4.00 -3.42 4.91
N LEU A 68 4.75 -3.71 5.99
CA LEU A 68 5.48 -4.97 6.14
C LEU A 68 4.52 -6.04 6.64
N ASN A 69 4.33 -7.07 5.83
CA ASN A 69 3.76 -8.32 6.28
C ASN A 69 4.93 -9.25 6.62
N ILE A 70 5.00 -9.74 7.86
CA ILE A 70 6.10 -10.60 8.36
C ILE A 70 6.37 -11.81 7.44
N SER A 71 5.38 -12.23 6.64
CA SER A 71 5.53 -13.27 5.61
C SER A 71 6.42 -12.88 4.41
N HIS A 72 6.69 -11.59 4.19
CA HIS A 72 7.53 -11.06 3.10
C HIS A 72 8.91 -10.56 3.58
N ASP A 73 9.13 -10.44 4.89
CA ASP A 73 10.37 -9.89 5.48
C ASP A 73 11.61 -10.74 5.22
N THR A 74 11.44 -12.05 4.99
CA THR A 74 12.54 -12.95 4.63
C THR A 74 13.17 -12.63 3.29
N LYS A 75 12.50 -11.86 2.42
CA LYS A 75 13.04 -11.48 1.09
C LYS A 75 13.69 -10.10 1.06
N ILE A 76 13.37 -9.20 1.99
CA ILE A 76 13.89 -7.83 2.00
C ILE A 76 15.27 -7.77 2.65
N HIS A 77 15.53 -8.56 3.70
CA HIS A 77 16.81 -8.53 4.40
C HIS A 77 17.93 -9.37 3.76
N ALA A 78 17.62 -10.20 2.76
CA ALA A 78 18.58 -11.12 2.18
C ALA A 78 19.56 -10.46 1.18
N ASP A 79 19.31 -9.24 0.69
CA ASP A 79 20.11 -8.63 -0.39
C ASP A 79 21.13 -7.58 0.07
N ASN A 80 21.22 -7.28 1.37
CA ASN A 80 22.15 -6.26 1.89
C ASN A 80 23.34 -6.81 2.68
N SER A 81 23.51 -8.14 2.80
CA SER A 81 24.59 -8.75 3.61
C SER A 81 25.81 -9.23 2.81
N SER A 82 25.82 -9.11 1.47
CA SER A 82 26.90 -9.65 0.62
C SER A 82 27.96 -8.63 0.16
N SER A 83 27.84 -7.34 0.49
CA SER A 83 28.77 -6.30 -0.01
C SER A 83 29.92 -5.90 0.93
N PHE A 84 30.02 -6.43 2.16
CA PHE A 84 30.95 -5.88 3.15
C PHE A 84 31.91 -6.89 3.80
N LYS A 85 32.56 -7.76 3.03
CA LYS A 85 33.79 -8.46 3.49
C LYS A 85 34.79 -8.70 2.37
N SER A 86 35.65 -7.72 2.07
CA SER A 86 37.05 -7.95 1.69
C SER A 86 37.74 -6.61 1.48
N LYS A 87 38.46 -6.15 2.51
CA LYS A 87 39.66 -5.30 2.43
C LYS A 87 40.12 -5.04 3.86
N ARG A 88 40.92 -5.97 4.39
CA ARG A 88 41.97 -5.76 5.40
C ARG A 88 42.61 -7.12 5.72
N ALA A 89 43.66 -7.42 4.97
CA ALA A 89 44.76 -8.25 5.42
C ALA A 89 46.02 -7.65 4.76
N SER A 90 46.73 -6.83 5.53
CA SER A 90 48.16 -6.55 5.36
C SER A 90 48.87 -7.20 6.52
#